data_AF-A0A1W9ZPZ6-F1
#
_entry.id   AF-A0A1W9ZPZ6-F1
#
_cell.length_a   1.000
_cell.length_b   1.000
_cell.length_c   1.000
_cell.angle_alpha   90.00
_cell.angle_beta   90.00
_cell.angle_gamma   90.00
#
_symmetry.space_group_name_H-M   'P 1'
#
loop_
_entity.id
_entity.type
_entity.pdbx_description
1 polymer ?
#
loop_
_entity_poly.entity_id
_entity_poly.type
_entity_poly.pdbx_seq_one_letter_code
_entity_poly.pdbx_strand_id
1 'polypeptide(L)'
;MTIAWDTPVVDGDTADVVVGSIAVRDSVAVAGSVAVAGSAAVAGSASTAGSVAVAGSVATAGSVAVAGSAATAGSVAVIGSLLTVLCVAVRESVACLGCIACTRCVACIGCVRCTDCVGCIGCVNCSGLRNVKGARNVHAEAAA
;
A
#
# COMPACT_ATOMS: atom_id res chain seq x y z
N MET A 1 -10.44 -31.71 22.83
CA MET A 1 -9.87 -30.95 21.69
C MET A 1 -10.96 -30.79 20.66
N THR A 2 -11.84 -29.81 20.88
CA THR A 2 -12.96 -29.50 19.99
C THR A 2 -12.58 -28.27 19.21
N ILE A 3 -12.25 -28.45 17.94
CA ILE A 3 -12.20 -27.34 16.98
C ILE A 3 -13.67 -26.92 16.81
N ALA A 4 -14.05 -25.82 17.45
CA ALA A 4 -15.37 -25.23 17.31
C ALA A 4 -15.45 -24.61 15.91
N TRP A 5 -16.37 -25.12 15.09
CA TRP A 5 -16.72 -24.61 13.77
C TRP A 5 -17.89 -23.63 13.87
N ASP A 6 -17.88 -22.74 14.85
CA ASP A 6 -18.85 -21.66 15.01
C ASP A 6 -18.14 -20.33 14.67
N THR A 7 -18.39 -19.91 13.43
CA THR A 7 -17.98 -18.67 12.73
C THR A 7 -16.48 -18.35 12.66
N PRO A 8 -15.79 -18.73 11.57
CA PRO A 8 -14.42 -18.26 11.32
C PRO A 8 -14.36 -16.78 10.86
N VAL A 9 -15.53 -16.14 10.79
CA VAL A 9 -15.74 -14.74 10.43
C VAL A 9 -16.04 -13.97 11.72
N VAL A 10 -15.22 -12.97 12.03
CA VAL A 10 -15.50 -12.00 13.09
C VAL A 10 -16.15 -10.79 12.45
N ASP A 11 -17.40 -10.49 12.79
CA ASP A 11 -18.03 -9.20 12.52
C ASP A 11 -17.88 -8.35 13.78
N GLY A 12 -17.23 -7.20 13.68
CA GLY A 12 -16.82 -6.42 14.84
C GLY A 12 -17.87 -5.44 15.36
N ASP A 13 -17.99 -5.40 16.68
CA ASP A 13 -18.44 -4.23 17.44
C ASP A 13 -17.20 -3.38 17.81
N THR A 14 -17.37 -2.07 17.98
CA THR A 14 -16.31 -1.02 18.02
C THR A 14 -15.15 -1.17 19.04
N ALA A 15 -14.97 -2.32 19.70
CA ALA A 15 -13.92 -2.60 20.68
C ALA A 15 -13.10 -3.88 20.46
N ASP A 16 -13.31 -4.65 19.38
CA ASP A 16 -12.67 -5.96 19.27
C ASP A 16 -11.21 -5.94 18.76
N VAL A 17 -10.37 -6.70 19.48
CA VAL A 17 -9.01 -7.07 19.12
C VAL A 17 -9.03 -8.53 18.67
N VAL A 18 -8.69 -8.78 17.40
CA VAL A 18 -8.70 -10.11 16.80
C VAL A 18 -7.28 -10.61 16.60
N VAL A 19 -7.01 -11.83 17.06
CA VAL A 19 -5.73 -12.52 16.83
C VAL A 19 -6.01 -13.86 16.16
N GLY A 20 -5.62 -14.00 14.89
CA GLY A 20 -5.85 -15.23 14.14
C GLY A 20 -7.31 -15.44 13.74
N SER A 21 -7.65 -15.12 12.48
CA SER A 21 -8.99 -15.40 11.93
C SER A 21 -8.94 -15.59 10.42
N ILE A 22 -9.92 -16.31 9.86
CA ILE A 22 -10.00 -16.44 8.39
C ILE A 22 -10.56 -15.17 7.79
N ALA A 23 -11.55 -14.55 8.45
CA ALA A 23 -12.17 -13.32 7.99
C ALA A 23 -12.48 -12.42 9.17
N VAL A 24 -12.18 -11.14 9.03
CA VAL A 24 -12.48 -10.10 10.01
C VAL A 24 -13.16 -8.93 9.32
N ARG A 25 -14.20 -8.40 9.93
CA ARG A 25 -14.92 -7.21 9.52
C ARG A 25 -15.02 -6.23 10.67
N ASP A 26 -14.82 -4.95 10.39
CA ASP A 26 -15.09 -3.83 11.30
C ASP A 26 -14.47 -3.95 12.71
N SER A 27 -13.15 -4.19 12.79
CA SER A 27 -12.43 -4.36 14.07
C SER A 27 -11.48 -3.20 14.42
N VAL A 28 -11.14 -3.06 15.71
CA VAL A 28 -10.17 -2.05 16.15
C VAL A 28 -8.75 -2.47 15.81
N ALA A 29 -8.38 -3.70 16.16
CA ALA A 29 -7.05 -4.22 15.90
C ALA A 29 -7.10 -5.67 15.45
N VAL A 30 -6.32 -6.00 14.41
CA VAL A 30 -6.23 -7.36 13.88
C VAL A 30 -4.77 -7.76 13.75
N ALA A 31 -4.41 -8.93 14.30
CA ALA A 31 -3.09 -9.52 14.16
C ALA A 31 -3.20 -10.92 13.53
N GLY A 32 -2.56 -11.14 12.38
CA GLY A 32 -2.41 -12.49 11.83
C GLY A 32 -3.69 -13.08 11.21
N SER A 33 -4.34 -12.38 10.27
CA SER A 33 -5.58 -12.87 9.64
C SER A 33 -5.45 -13.12 8.13
N VAL A 34 -6.31 -13.98 7.59
CA VAL A 34 -6.30 -14.28 6.14
C VAL A 34 -6.95 -13.13 5.36
N ALA A 35 -8.16 -12.71 5.75
CA ALA A 35 -8.87 -11.60 5.13
C ALA A 35 -9.37 -10.61 6.18
N VAL A 36 -9.14 -9.33 5.93
CA VAL A 36 -9.59 -8.23 6.80
C VAL A 36 -10.27 -7.16 5.96
N ALA A 37 -11.48 -6.75 6.34
CA ALA A 37 -12.24 -5.70 5.68
C ALA A 37 -12.74 -4.69 6.71
N GLY A 38 -12.28 -3.44 6.65
CA GLY A 38 -12.67 -2.43 7.64
C GLY A 38 -11.97 -2.67 8.97
N SER A 39 -10.82 -2.05 9.20
CA SER A 39 -10.16 -2.13 10.51
C SER A 39 -9.32 -0.89 10.79
N ALA A 40 -9.21 -0.49 12.06
CA ALA A 40 -8.37 0.66 12.41
C ALA A 40 -6.87 0.31 12.33
N ALA A 41 -6.46 -0.85 12.86
CA ALA A 41 -5.08 -1.32 12.78
C ALA A 41 -5.01 -2.79 12.36
N VAL A 42 -4.14 -3.11 11.40
CA VAL A 42 -3.90 -4.48 10.93
C VAL A 42 -2.41 -4.76 10.91
N ALA A 43 -1.98 -5.84 11.54
CA ALA A 43 -0.61 -6.33 11.52
C ALA A 43 -0.56 -7.76 10.97
N GLY A 44 0.21 -7.99 9.89
CA GLY A 44 0.48 -9.35 9.43
C GLY A 44 -0.74 -10.05 8.83
N SER A 45 -1.33 -9.53 7.75
CA SER A 45 -2.49 -10.20 7.09
C SER A 45 -2.23 -10.59 5.64
N ALA A 46 -2.88 -11.65 5.16
CA ALA A 46 -2.72 -12.04 3.75
C ALA A 46 -3.46 -11.05 2.82
N SER A 47 -4.67 -10.64 3.16
CA SER A 47 -5.43 -9.64 2.40
C SER A 47 -6.11 -8.64 3.32
N THR A 48 -6.03 -7.37 2.95
CA THR A 48 -6.61 -6.27 3.74
C THR A 48 -7.31 -5.28 2.81
N ALA A 49 -8.55 -4.93 3.11
CA ALA A 49 -9.34 -3.94 2.39
C ALA A 49 -9.88 -2.88 3.35
N GLY A 50 -9.75 -1.59 2.98
CA GLY A 50 -10.43 -0.52 3.71
C GLY A 50 -9.95 -0.35 5.15
N SER A 51 -8.64 -0.30 5.41
CA SER A 51 -8.10 -0.15 6.77
C SER A 51 -7.37 1.18 6.97
N VAL A 52 -7.32 1.67 8.22
CA VAL A 52 -6.64 2.93 8.51
C VAL A 52 -5.12 2.73 8.53
N ALA A 53 -4.62 1.80 9.33
CA ALA A 53 -3.20 1.47 9.40
C ALA A 53 -2.97 -0.01 9.13
N VAL A 54 -2.05 -0.32 8.22
CA VAL A 54 -1.68 -1.69 7.86
C VAL A 54 -0.16 -1.84 7.92
N ALA A 55 0.32 -2.84 8.65
CA ALA A 55 1.73 -3.18 8.75
C ALA A 55 1.94 -4.64 8.34
N GLY A 56 2.75 -4.89 7.30
CA GLY A 56 3.15 -6.25 6.95
C GLY A 56 2.04 -7.09 6.31
N SER A 57 1.43 -6.66 5.20
CA SER A 57 0.39 -7.46 4.51
C SER A 57 0.82 -7.93 3.12
N VAL A 58 0.29 -9.06 2.65
CA VAL A 58 0.59 -9.51 1.27
C VAL A 58 -0.14 -8.63 0.26
N ALA A 59 -1.45 -8.47 0.38
CA ALA A 59 -2.24 -7.60 -0.49
C ALA A 59 -3.05 -6.58 0.32
N THR A 60 -2.99 -5.32 -0.08
CA THR A 60 -3.71 -4.23 0.58
C THR A 60 -4.48 -3.40 -0.44
N ALA A 61 -5.75 -3.13 -0.20
CA ALA A 61 -6.60 -2.29 -1.04
C ALA A 61 -7.27 -1.18 -0.23
N GLY A 62 -7.27 0.05 -0.74
CA GLY A 62 -8.07 1.14 -0.18
C GLY A 62 -7.73 1.50 1.27
N SER A 63 -6.45 1.53 1.65
CA SER A 63 -6.04 1.81 3.03
C SER A 63 -5.39 3.19 3.17
N VAL A 64 -5.44 3.78 4.36
CA VAL A 64 -4.90 5.14 4.58
C VAL A 64 -3.38 5.13 4.74
N ALA A 65 -2.85 4.29 5.61
CA ALA A 65 -1.42 4.16 5.86
C ALA A 65 -1.01 2.69 5.76
N VAL A 66 -0.02 2.40 4.92
CA VAL A 66 0.50 1.05 4.69
C VAL A 66 2.01 1.04 4.85
N ALA A 67 2.53 0.17 5.71
CA ALA A 67 3.96 -0.02 5.93
C ALA A 67 4.33 -1.49 5.66
N GLY A 68 5.13 -1.74 4.62
CA GLY A 68 5.60 -3.08 4.30
C GLY A 68 4.51 -3.97 3.72
N SER A 69 4.17 -3.82 2.44
CA SER A 69 3.24 -4.74 1.76
C SER A 69 3.77 -5.26 0.43
N ALA A 70 3.38 -6.49 0.04
CA ALA A 70 3.81 -7.00 -1.27
C ALA A 70 3.07 -6.27 -2.40
N ALA A 71 1.75 -6.14 -2.32
CA ALA A 71 0.94 -5.41 -3.28
C ALA A 71 0.00 -4.42 -2.59
N THR A 72 -0.08 -3.19 -3.11
CA THR A 72 -0.95 -2.14 -2.58
C THR A 72 -1.70 -1.45 -3.70
N ALA A 73 -3.02 -1.30 -3.56
CA ALA A 73 -3.87 -0.62 -4.52
C ALA A 73 -4.73 0.46 -3.85
N GLY A 74 -4.82 1.64 -4.46
CA GLY A 74 -5.75 2.70 -4.04
C GLY A 74 -5.52 3.20 -2.61
N SER A 75 -4.28 3.21 -2.13
CA SER A 75 -3.96 3.63 -0.76
C SER A 75 -3.36 5.04 -0.72
N VAL A 76 -3.47 5.73 0.41
CA VAL A 76 -2.91 7.07 0.56
C VAL A 76 -1.41 6.94 0.81
N ALA A 77 -0.97 6.91 2.06
CA ALA A 77 0.43 6.81 2.40
C ALA A 77 0.92 5.36 2.34
N VAL A 78 1.95 5.09 1.54
CA VAL A 78 2.56 3.76 1.44
C VAL A 78 4.06 3.86 1.66
N ILE A 79 4.61 3.05 2.56
CA ILE A 79 6.04 2.98 2.84
C ILE A 79 6.49 1.54 2.64
N GLY A 80 7.36 1.32 1.65
CA GLY A 80 7.96 0.02 1.39
C GLY A 80 6.96 -0.99 0.84
N SER A 81 6.67 -0.92 -0.46
CA SER A 81 5.87 -1.94 -1.15
C SER A 81 6.54 -2.46 -2.41
N LEU A 82 6.32 -3.73 -2.75
CA LEU A 82 6.86 -4.30 -4.01
C LEU A 82 6.08 -3.78 -5.21
N LEU A 83 4.75 -3.71 -5.12
CA LEU A 83 3.89 -3.18 -6.17
C LEU A 83 2.87 -2.21 -5.58
N THR A 84 2.75 -1.04 -6.21
CA THR A 84 1.77 -0.02 -5.85
C THR A 84 1.00 0.44 -7.09
N VAL A 85 -0.32 0.58 -6.94
CA VAL A 85 -1.23 1.00 -8.00
C VAL A 85 -2.16 2.09 -7.47
N LEU A 86 -2.27 3.21 -8.19
CA LEU A 86 -3.21 4.31 -7.86
C LEU A 86 -3.05 4.82 -6.41
N CYS A 87 -1.82 4.92 -5.92
CA CYS A 87 -1.54 5.36 -4.54
C CYS A 87 -1.10 6.84 -4.48
N VAL A 88 -1.23 7.47 -3.31
CA VAL A 88 -1.01 8.92 -3.10
C VAL A 88 -0.01 9.17 -1.97
N ALA A 89 1.27 9.38 -2.33
CA ALA A 89 2.44 9.47 -1.44
C ALA A 89 3.05 8.10 -1.08
N VAL A 90 3.84 7.59 -2.03
CA VAL A 90 4.55 6.31 -1.89
C VAL A 90 6.04 6.56 -1.60
N ARG A 91 6.60 5.85 -0.64
CA ARG A 91 8.02 5.87 -0.26
C ARG A 91 8.61 4.48 -0.50
N GLU A 92 9.81 4.42 -1.09
CA GLU A 92 10.62 3.19 -1.12
C GLU A 92 9.91 1.99 -1.78
N SER A 93 9.12 2.23 -2.82
CA SER A 93 8.46 1.17 -3.56
C SER A 93 9.20 0.77 -4.82
N VAL A 94 9.08 -0.51 -5.19
CA VAL A 94 9.70 -1.06 -6.39
C VAL A 94 8.85 -0.69 -7.61
N ALA A 95 7.70 -1.33 -7.84
CA ALA A 95 6.84 -1.02 -8.98
C ALA A 95 5.72 -0.02 -8.63
N CYS A 96 5.52 1.02 -9.46
CA CYS A 96 4.45 2.00 -9.30
C CYS A 96 3.67 2.20 -10.61
N LEU A 97 2.34 2.11 -10.53
CA LEU A 97 1.42 2.35 -11.66
C LEU A 97 0.42 3.46 -11.30
N GLY A 98 0.45 4.58 -12.02
CA GLY A 98 -0.53 5.66 -11.83
C GLY A 98 -0.50 6.30 -10.44
N CYS A 99 0.65 6.33 -9.78
CA CYS A 99 0.79 6.87 -8.42
C CYS A 99 1.13 8.37 -8.43
N ILE A 100 0.84 9.04 -7.32
CA ILE A 100 1.04 10.48 -7.12
C ILE A 100 2.06 10.70 -5.99
N ALA A 101 2.95 11.68 -6.15
CA ALA A 101 3.87 12.15 -5.10
C ALA A 101 4.78 11.06 -4.51
N CYS A 102 5.33 10.17 -5.35
CA CYS A 102 6.21 9.09 -4.90
C CYS A 102 7.65 9.57 -4.70
N THR A 103 8.41 8.98 -3.77
CA THR A 103 9.84 9.27 -3.58
C THR A 103 10.67 7.97 -3.55
N ARG A 104 11.79 7.93 -4.30
CA ARG A 104 12.71 6.77 -4.44
C ARG A 104 12.06 5.58 -5.18
N CYS A 105 11.77 5.70 -6.48
CA CYS A 105 10.90 4.78 -7.26
C CYS A 105 11.64 4.02 -8.39
N VAL A 106 11.40 2.70 -8.65
CA VAL A 106 11.96 2.00 -9.85
C VAL A 106 11.13 0.77 -10.32
N ALA A 107 10.23 0.79 -11.31
CA ALA A 107 10.22 1.49 -12.61
C ALA A 107 8.80 1.88 -13.06
N CYS A 108 8.46 3.15 -12.86
CA CYS A 108 7.12 3.73 -12.91
C CYS A 108 6.47 3.87 -14.30
N ILE A 109 5.15 3.68 -14.35
CA ILE A 109 4.30 3.96 -15.51
C ILE A 109 3.23 4.98 -15.12
N GLY A 110 3.10 6.09 -15.85
CA GLY A 110 2.00 7.05 -15.71
C GLY A 110 1.92 7.77 -14.35
N CYS A 111 3.04 7.91 -13.64
CA CYS A 111 3.06 8.56 -12.32
C CYS A 111 3.18 10.09 -12.40
N VAL A 112 2.73 10.78 -11.34
CA VAL A 112 2.63 12.25 -11.28
C VAL A 112 3.39 12.78 -10.05
N ARG A 113 4.16 13.88 -10.21
CA ARG A 113 4.83 14.60 -9.09
C ARG A 113 5.82 13.77 -8.27
N CYS A 114 6.53 12.82 -8.89
CA CYS A 114 7.46 11.94 -8.17
C CYS A 114 8.90 12.50 -8.09
N THR A 115 9.67 12.08 -7.09
CA THR A 115 11.09 12.40 -6.89
C THR A 115 11.97 11.15 -6.85
N ASP A 116 13.19 11.22 -7.42
CA ASP A 116 14.17 10.11 -7.50
C ASP A 116 13.61 8.85 -8.18
N CYS A 117 13.34 8.91 -9.50
CA CYS A 117 12.70 7.84 -10.28
C CYS A 117 13.65 7.19 -11.32
N VAL A 118 13.78 5.86 -11.33
CA VAL A 118 14.74 5.12 -12.21
C VAL A 118 14.04 4.29 -13.33
N GLY A 119 12.83 4.66 -13.77
CA GLY A 119 12.16 3.88 -14.84
C GLY A 119 10.87 4.47 -15.39
N CYS A 120 10.81 5.79 -15.54
CA CYS A 120 9.60 6.51 -15.93
C CYS A 120 9.18 6.28 -17.40
N ILE A 121 7.96 5.75 -17.58
CA ILE A 121 7.24 5.66 -18.85
C ILE A 121 5.99 6.54 -18.75
N GLY A 122 5.95 7.67 -19.46
CA GLY A 122 4.79 8.58 -19.48
C GLY A 122 4.50 9.32 -18.17
N CYS A 123 5.52 9.66 -17.39
CA CYS A 123 5.36 10.41 -16.14
C CYS A 123 5.21 11.94 -16.36
N VAL A 124 4.49 12.60 -15.45
CA VAL A 124 4.20 14.05 -15.48
C VAL A 124 4.79 14.75 -14.26
N ASN A 125 5.55 15.83 -14.48
CA ASN A 125 6.17 16.66 -13.44
C ASN A 125 7.02 15.88 -12.42
N CYS A 126 7.91 15.01 -12.90
CA CYS A 126 8.79 14.20 -12.03
C CYS A 126 10.24 14.73 -12.03
N SER A 127 10.92 14.58 -10.89
CA SER A 127 12.32 14.99 -10.65
C SER A 127 13.24 13.79 -10.47
N GLY A 128 14.47 13.83 -11.00
CA GLY A 128 15.47 12.76 -10.86
C GLY A 128 15.21 11.52 -11.74
N LEU A 129 15.28 11.65 -13.07
CA LEU A 129 14.86 10.62 -14.04
C LEU A 129 16.02 9.76 -14.59
N ARG A 130 15.96 8.41 -14.51
CA ARG A 130 16.88 7.50 -15.28
C ARG A 130 16.21 6.14 -15.63
N ASN A 131 15.39 5.90 -16.67
CA ASN A 131 15.71 5.84 -18.12
C ASN A 131 14.43 6.02 -19.01
N VAL A 132 14.25 7.19 -19.62
CA VAL A 132 12.96 7.88 -19.92
C VAL A 132 12.39 7.64 -21.34
N LYS A 133 11.05 7.49 -21.54
CA LYS A 133 10.40 7.82 -22.84
C LYS A 133 9.00 8.47 -22.69
N GLY A 134 8.85 9.72 -23.20
CA GLY A 134 7.59 10.49 -23.34
C GLY A 134 7.35 11.67 -22.37
N ALA A 135 8.40 12.23 -21.77
CA ALA A 135 8.37 13.17 -20.64
C ALA A 135 7.51 14.44 -20.83
N ARG A 136 6.80 14.90 -19.78
CA ARG A 136 6.27 16.29 -19.74
C ARG A 136 6.53 17.01 -18.40
N ASN A 137 7.25 18.13 -18.54
CA ASN A 137 7.68 19.19 -17.60
C ASN A 137 8.70 18.78 -16.51
N VAL A 138 9.94 18.49 -16.97
CA VAL A 138 11.06 17.81 -16.28
C VAL A 138 12.11 18.75 -15.68
N HIS A 139 12.65 18.47 -14.48
CA HIS A 139 13.94 19.04 -14.02
C HIS A 139 14.77 18.10 -13.13
N ALA A 140 16.08 18.07 -13.43
CA ALA A 140 17.23 17.82 -12.55
C ALA A 140 18.05 19.13 -12.57
N GLU A 141 18.59 19.68 -11.49
CA GLU A 141 19.71 19.22 -10.66
C GLU A 141 19.52 19.56 -9.17
N ALA A 142 20.18 18.79 -8.29
CA ALA A 142 20.82 19.35 -7.12
C ALA A 142 22.31 18.98 -7.19
N ALA A 143 23.09 19.86 -7.82
CA ALA A 143 24.52 19.92 -7.63
C ALA A 143 24.78 20.81 -6.40
N ALA A 144 25.24 20.19 -5.31
CA ALA A 144 26.03 20.80 -4.25
C ALA A 144 26.77 19.68 -3.50
#